data_AF-A0A2Z2APU2-F1
#
_entry.id   AF-A0A2Z2APU2-F1
#
_cell.length_a   1.000
_cell.length_b   1.000
_cell.length_c   1.000
_cell.angle_alpha   90.00
_cell.angle_beta   90.00
_cell.angle_gamma   90.00
#
_symmetry.space_group_name_H-M   'P 1'
#
loop_
_entity.id
_entity.type
_entity.pdbx_description
1 polymer ?
#
loop_
_entity_poly.entity_id
_entity_poly.type
_entity_poly.pdbx_seq_one_letter_code
_entity_poly.pdbx_strand_id
1 'polypeptide(L)' 'CILKLLAVNQTWLGLSYKEKDNKWKWEDGSLPSGLKWHLPKPSMDFQGKCVYAGVHTVGVDNCTMSSSCLCEKPVCA' A
#
# COMPACT_ATOMS: atom_id res chain seq x y z
N CYS A 1 -19.33 0.71 -1.01
CA CYS A 1 -19.02 1.60 0.13
C CYS A 1 -17.68 1.18 0.74
N ILE A 2 -16.57 1.41 0.02
CA ILE A 2 -15.20 0.98 0.41
C ILE A 2 -14.76 1.65 1.73
N LEU A 3 -15.29 2.85 2.02
CA LEU A 3 -15.09 3.60 3.25
C LEU A 3 -15.41 2.84 4.55
N LYS A 4 -16.36 1.88 4.54
CA LYS A 4 -16.67 1.08 5.73
C LYS A 4 -15.61 0.02 6.06
N LEU A 5 -14.81 -0.41 5.08
CA LEU A 5 -13.72 -1.39 5.29
C LEU A 5 -12.48 -0.74 5.90
N LEU A 6 -12.27 0.56 5.66
CA LEU A 6 -11.15 1.34 6.20
C LEU A 6 -11.41 1.87 7.63
N ALA A 7 -12.60 1.61 8.18
CA ALA A 7 -13.07 2.13 9.47
C ALA A 7 -12.39 1.48 10.68
N VAL A 8 -11.68 0.36 10.49
CA VAL A 8 -10.96 -0.34 11.55
C VAL A 8 -9.48 -0.33 11.18
N ASN A 9 -8.77 0.68 11.69
CA ASN A 9 -7.31 0.79 11.79
C ASN A 9 -6.48 0.23 10.61
N GLN A 10 -5.90 1.14 9.81
CA GLN A 10 -4.78 0.86 8.89
C GLN A 10 -4.91 -0.44 8.10
N THR A 11 -5.65 -0.42 6.99
CA THR A 11 -5.75 -1.58 6.10
C THR A 11 -4.57 -1.61 5.14
N TRP A 12 -3.82 -2.71 5.12
CA TRP A 12 -2.72 -2.92 4.20
C TRP A 12 -3.21 -2.97 2.75
N LEU A 13 -2.47 -2.27 1.89
CA LEU A 13 -2.57 -2.37 0.44
C LEU A 13 -1.45 -3.29 -0.07
N GLY A 14 -1.64 -3.88 -1.25
CA GLY A 14 -0.61 -4.65 -1.94
C GLY A 14 0.51 -3.80 -2.54
N LEU A 15 0.92 -2.72 -1.87
CA LEU A 15 1.93 -1.76 -2.33
C LEU A 15 3.08 -1.72 -1.32
N SER A 16 4.29 -2.04 -1.79
CA SER A 16 5.49 -2.13 -0.96
C SER A 16 6.67 -1.42 -1.60
N TYR A 17 7.64 -1.06 -0.78
CA TYR A 17 8.91 -0.53 -1.26
C TYR A 17 9.82 -1.68 -1.74
N LYS A 18 10.22 -1.66 -3.01
CA LYS A 18 11.14 -2.66 -3.57
C LYS A 18 12.55 -2.07 -3.64
N GLU A 19 13.42 -2.54 -2.76
CA GLU A 19 14.81 -2.06 -2.62
C GLU A 19 15.63 -2.20 -3.91
N LYS A 20 15.50 -3.35 -4.59
CA LYS A 20 16.22 -3.63 -5.85
C LYS A 20 15.94 -2.59 -6.93
N ASP A 21 14.75 -2.00 -6.90
CA ASP A 21 14.29 -1.03 -7.89
C ASP A 21 14.32 0.41 -7.38
N ASN A 22 14.61 0.62 -6.09
CA ASN A 22 14.54 1.91 -5.39
C ASN A 22 13.18 2.63 -5.62
N LYS A 23 12.07 1.86 -5.62
CA LYS A 23 10.73 2.34 -6.03
C LYS A 23 9.61 1.64 -5.28
N TRP A 24 8.49 2.35 -5.14
CA TRP A 24 7.19 1.78 -4.77
C TRP A 24 6.62 0.95 -5.92
N LYS A 25 6.21 -0.29 -5.65
CA LYS A 25 5.58 -1.18 -6.63
C LYS A 25 4.44 -1.98 -6.00
N TRP A 26 3.39 -2.17 -6.78
CA TRP A 26 2.33 -3.11 -6.43
C TRP A 26 2.84 -4.55 -6.52
N GLU A 27 2.24 -5.47 -5.76
CA GLU A 27 2.60 -6.90 -5.80
C GLU A 27 2.29 -7.57 -7.14
N ASP A 28 1.43 -6.98 -7.98
CA ASP A 28 1.20 -7.41 -9.36
C ASP A 28 2.31 -6.92 -10.34
N GLY A 29 3.27 -6.13 -9.85
CA GLY A 29 4.37 -5.56 -10.63
C GLY A 29 4.04 -4.24 -11.32
N SER A 30 2.80 -3.75 -11.23
CA SER A 30 2.40 -2.47 -11.80
C SER A 30 2.99 -1.28 -11.02
N LEU A 31 3.09 -0.13 -11.69
CA LEU A 31 3.58 1.10 -11.07
C LEU A 31 2.42 1.91 -10.46
N PRO A 32 2.60 2.53 -9.28
CA PRO A 32 1.56 3.29 -8.60
C PRO A 32 1.34 4.69 -9.21
N SER A 33 1.01 4.75 -10.51
CA SER A 33 0.89 5.99 -11.30
C SER A 33 -0.09 7.02 -10.70
N GLY A 34 -1.23 6.57 -10.15
CA GLY A 34 -2.23 7.43 -9.51
C GLY A 34 -1.90 7.86 -8.07
N LEU A 35 -0.96 7.19 -7.41
CA LEU A 35 -0.65 7.41 -5.98
C LEU A 35 0.70 8.11 -5.77
N LYS A 36 1.45 8.42 -6.84
CA LYS A 36 2.81 8.98 -6.76
C LYS A 36 2.93 10.23 -5.87
N TRP A 37 1.89 11.07 -5.82
CA TRP A 37 1.89 12.31 -5.03
C TRP A 37 1.60 12.11 -3.54
N HIS A 38 0.95 11.00 -3.18
CA HIS A 38 0.61 10.68 -1.79
C HIS A 38 1.67 9.80 -1.12
N LEU A 39 2.58 9.22 -1.90
CA LEU A 39 3.66 8.39 -1.39
C LEU A 39 4.90 9.24 -1.09
N PRO A 40 5.60 8.96 0.01
CA PRO A 40 6.87 9.61 0.27
C PRO A 40 7.88 9.27 -0.84
N LYS A 41 8.80 10.19 -1.08
CA LYS A 41 9.84 10.01 -2.09
C LYS A 41 10.66 8.75 -1.76
N PRO A 42 10.85 7.82 -2.72
CA PRO A 42 11.63 6.61 -2.50
C PRO A 42 12.99 6.90 -1.84
N SER A 43 13.26 6.24 -0.72
CA SER A 43 14.53 6.27 0.00
C SER A 43 14.81 4.90 0.63
N MET A 44 16.07 4.62 0.93
CA MET A 44 16.47 3.37 1.61
C MET A 44 15.82 3.21 2.99
N ASP A 45 15.38 4.30 3.63
CA ASP A 45 14.71 4.26 4.94
C ASP A 45 13.35 3.56 4.90
N PHE A 46 12.81 3.34 3.70
CA PHE A 46 11.55 2.60 3.49
C PHE A 46 11.75 1.10 3.26
N GLN A 47 12.97 0.58 3.42
CA GLN A 47 13.22 -0.86 3.47
C GLN A 47 12.31 -1.53 4.51
N GLY A 48 11.62 -2.60 4.09
CA GLY A 48 10.67 -3.33 4.94
C GLY A 48 9.36 -2.57 5.25
N LYS A 49 9.07 -1.48 4.53
CA LYS A 49 7.84 -0.70 4.70
C LYS A 49 6.79 -1.01 3.63
N CYS A 50 5.54 -1.02 4.07
CA CYS A 50 4.35 -1.27 3.28
C CYS A 50 3.40 -0.09 3.39
N VAL A 51 2.52 0.05 2.40
CA VAL A 51 1.53 1.14 2.36
C VAL A 51 0.20 0.65 2.93
N TYR A 52 -0.40 1.46 3.79
CA TYR A 52 -1.75 1.24 4.31
C TYR A 52 -2.68 2.37 3.92
N ALA A 53 -3.97 2.06 3.88
CA ALA A 53 -5.06 3.00 3.78
C ALA A 53 -5.85 3.05 5.10
N GLY A 54 -6.14 4.25 5.57
CA GLY A 54 -7.11 4.54 6.62
C GLY A 54 -8.31 5.31 6.04
N VAL A 55 -9.25 5.71 6.91
CA VAL A 55 -10.50 6.39 6.49
C VAL A 55 -10.24 7.63 5.60
N HIS A 56 -9.21 8.41 5.92
CA HIS A 56 -8.86 9.64 5.19
C HIS A 56 -7.35 9.78 4.92
N THR A 57 -6.59 8.70 5.12
CA THR A 57 -5.13 8.76 5.08
C THR A 57 -4.56 7.60 4.28
N VAL A 58 -3.45 7.88 3.60
CA VAL A 58 -2.56 6.86 3.04
C VAL A 58 -1.23 7.06 3.74
N GLY A 59 -0.69 5.98 4.30
CA GLY A 59 0.53 6.04 5.09
C GLY A 59 1.43 4.85 4.82
N VAL A 60 2.60 4.89 5.46
CA VAL A 60 3.63 3.87 5.33
C VAL A 60 3.98 3.37 6.72
N ASP A 61 4.04 2.04 6.91
CA ASP A 61 4.44 1.43 8.18
C ASP A 61 5.15 0.10 7.95
N ASN A 62 5.65 -0.54 9.01
CA ASN A 62 6.37 -1.81 8.95
C ASN A 62 5.47 -2.93 8.44
N CYS A 63 5.88 -3.60 7.36
CA CYS A 63 5.13 -4.71 6.77
C CYS A 63 4.88 -5.87 7.74
N THR A 64 5.66 -5.98 8.83
CA THR A 64 5.57 -7.04 9.83
C THR A 64 4.44 -6.82 10.84
N MET A 65 3.83 -5.63 10.88
CA MET A 65 2.71 -5.37 11.77
C MET A 65 1.43 -6.07 11.28
N SER A 66 0.78 -6.78 12.18
CA SER A 66 -0.47 -7.47 11.90
C SER A 66 -1.61 -6.45 11.77
N SER A 67 -2.22 -6.38 10.59
CA SER A 67 -3.43 -5.60 10.35
C SER A 67 -4.29 -6.24 9.27
N SER A 68 -5.48 -5.70 9.06
CA SER A 68 -6.37 -6.11 7.96
C SER A 68 -5.72 -5.79 6.61
N CYS A 69 -6.02 -6.55 5.57
CA CYS A 69 -5.56 -6.28 4.20
C CYS A 69 -6.74 -6.19 3.23
N LEU A 70 -6.56 -5.42 2.15
CA LEU A 70 -7.51 -5.33 1.06
C LEU A 70 -7.00 -6.09 -0.16
N CYS A 71 -7.79 -7.06 -0.63
CA CYS A 71 -7.48 -7.85 -1.82
C CYS A 71 -8.31 -7.37 -3.01
N GLU A 72 -7.69 -7.34 -4.19
CA GLU A 72 -8.35 -7.14 -5.47
C GLU A 72 -8.53 -8.50 -6.18
N LYS A 73 -9.68 -8.69 -6.84
CA LYS A 73 -9.89 -9.82 -7.75
C LYS A 73 -10.64 -9.32 -9.00
N PRO A 74 -10.37 -9.89 -10.19
CA PRO A 74 -11.19 -9.61 -11.36
C PRO A 74 -12.62 -10.11 -11.14
N VAL A 75 -13.59 -9.41 -11.74
CA VAL A 75 -14.95 -9.94 -11.88
C VAL A 75 -14.90 -10.98 -13.00
N CYS A 76 -15.29 -12.22 -12.71
CA CYS A 76 -15.42 -13.24 -13.75
C CYS A 76 -16.54 -12.81 -14.71
N ALA A 77 -16.24 -12.74 -16.01
CA ALA A 77 -17.21 -12.52 -17.08
C ALA A 77 -17.87 -13.84 -17.51
#